data_AF-A0A6C0BH68-F1
#
_entry.id   AF-A0A6C0BH68-F1
#
_cell.length_a   1.000
_cell.length_b   1.000
_cell.length_c   1.000
_cell.angle_alpha   90.00
_cell.angle_beta   90.00
_cell.angle_gamma   90.00
#
_symmetry.space_group_name_H-M   'P 1'
#
loop_
_entity.id
_entity.type
_entity.pdbx_description
1 polymer ?
#
loop_
_entity_poly.entity_id
_entity_poly.type
_entity_poly.pdbx_seq_one_letter_code
_entity_poly.pdbx_strand_id
1 'polypeptide(L)'
;MTNLKKEAIFRLIKMSDMGYTVIIYFIIGVILAKLSDAIYGTYHPETERKKSTVRLCAEILGIIWLDLILLYVVRNVVEWIPSPFHGFHGYDHFRLKELNGSMVLGATYLYFQNNLRSKLSDLNKRMTFR
;
A
#
# COMPACT_ATOMS: atom_id res chain seq x y z
N MET A 1 -7.06 16.66 37.52
CA MET A 1 -6.22 15.72 36.75
C MET A 1 -4.91 16.43 36.43
N THR A 2 -3.79 16.01 37.01
CA THR A 2 -2.46 16.63 36.82
C THR A 2 -2.07 16.67 35.34
N ASN A 3 -1.40 17.75 34.90
CA ASN A 3 -0.99 17.94 33.50
C ASN A 3 -0.27 16.70 32.91
N LEU A 4 0.59 16.06 33.71
CA LEU A 4 1.28 14.81 33.37
C LEU A 4 0.35 13.66 32.96
N LYS A 5 -0.78 13.46 33.67
CA LYS A 5 -1.73 12.39 33.33
C LYS A 5 -2.45 12.66 32.02
N LYS A 6 -2.79 13.93 31.74
CA LYS A 6 -3.44 14.34 30.48
C LYS A 6 -2.49 14.16 29.29
N GLU A 7 -1.22 14.54 29.43
CA GLU A 7 -0.21 14.35 28.39
C GLU A 7 0.05 12.87 28.08
N ALA A 8 0.13 12.02 29.12
CA ALA A 8 0.30 10.58 28.94
C ALA A 8 -0.88 9.95 28.19
N ILE A 9 -2.11 10.31 28.56
CA ILE A 9 -3.33 9.83 27.89
C ILE A 9 -3.37 10.30 26.43
N PHE A 10 -3.02 11.56 26.16
CA PHE A 10 -2.97 12.08 24.80
C PHE A 10 -1.96 11.33 23.92
N ARG A 11 -0.77 11.00 24.46
CA ARG A 11 0.23 10.20 23.73
C ARG A 11 -0.25 8.78 23.45
N LEU A 12 -0.92 8.13 24.40
CA LEU A 12 -1.48 6.79 24.22
C LEU A 12 -2.56 6.76 23.14
N ILE A 13 -3.44 7.77 23.12
CA ILE A 13 -4.46 7.93 22.08
C ILE A 13 -3.76 8.05 20.71
N LYS A 14 -2.74 8.91 20.61
CA LYS A 14 -1.98 9.10 19.37
C LYS A 14 -1.31 7.80 18.89
N MET A 15 -0.68 7.03 19.78
CA MET A 15 -0.04 5.75 19.42
C MET A 15 -1.06 4.71 18.96
N SER A 16 -2.21 4.65 19.64
CA SER A 16 -3.30 3.72 19.29
C SER A 16 -3.87 4.05 17.91
N ASP A 17 -4.01 5.34 17.62
CA ASP A 17 -4.48 5.82 16.33
C ASP A 17 -3.52 5.50 15.17
N MET A 18 -2.22 5.62 15.39
CA MET A 18 -1.22 5.16 14.42
C MET A 18 -1.37 3.67 14.13
N GLY A 19 -1.52 2.85 15.18
CA GLY A 19 -1.74 1.41 15.04
C GLY A 19 -2.99 1.08 14.23
N TYR A 20 -4.11 1.73 14.55
CA TYR A 20 -5.36 1.63 13.80
C TYR A 20 -5.17 1.99 12.32
N THR A 21 -4.51 3.11 12.05
CA THR A 21 -4.21 3.60 10.69
C THR A 21 -3.39 2.57 9.91
N VAL A 22 -2.33 2.03 10.51
CA VAL A 22 -1.48 0.98 9.90
C VAL A 22 -2.29 -0.26 9.55
N ILE A 23 -3.17 -0.72 10.44
CA ILE A 23 -4.02 -1.89 10.20
C ILE A 23 -4.95 -1.65 9.01
N ILE A 24 -5.57 -0.48 8.92
CA ILE A 24 -6.43 -0.12 7.78
C ILE A 24 -5.65 -0.15 6.48
N TYR A 25 -4.51 0.53 6.42
CA TYR A 25 -3.68 0.57 5.21
C TYR A 25 -3.18 -0.82 4.81
N PHE A 26 -2.85 -1.68 5.78
CA PHE A 26 -2.47 -3.07 5.53
C PHE A 26 -3.64 -3.86 4.90
N ILE A 27 -4.82 -3.83 5.52
CA ILE A 27 -6.01 -4.55 5.02
C ILE A 27 -6.35 -4.10 3.61
N ILE A 28 -6.40 -2.78 3.38
CA ILE A 28 -6.68 -2.20 2.07
C ILE A 28 -5.61 -2.57 1.05
N GLY A 29 -4.33 -2.54 1.42
CA GLY A 29 -3.23 -2.96 0.55
C GLY A 29 -3.36 -4.41 0.08
N VAL A 30 -3.72 -5.34 0.98
CA VAL A 30 -3.95 -6.75 0.63
C VAL A 30 -5.14 -6.91 -0.32
N ILE A 31 -6.25 -6.22 -0.04
CA ILE A 31 -7.46 -6.28 -0.88
C ILE A 31 -7.16 -5.76 -2.28
N LEU A 32 -6.49 -4.62 -2.38
CA LEU A 32 -6.12 -4.01 -3.67
C LEU A 32 -5.16 -4.89 -4.45
N ALA A 33 -4.16 -5.48 -3.81
CA ALA A 33 -3.22 -6.37 -4.48
C ALA A 33 -3.95 -7.55 -5.15
N LYS A 34 -4.89 -8.18 -4.43
CA LYS A 34 -5.71 -9.28 -4.96
C LYS A 34 -6.63 -8.82 -6.09
N LEU A 35 -7.20 -7.63 -5.98
CA LEU A 35 -8.06 -7.06 -7.02
C LEU A 35 -7.25 -6.76 -8.29
N SER A 36 -6.07 -6.17 -8.15
CA SER A 36 -5.15 -5.90 -9.26
C SER A 36 -4.68 -7.19 -9.93
N ASP A 37 -4.34 -8.24 -9.17
CA ASP A 37 -4.03 -9.55 -9.73
C ASP A 37 -5.22 -10.15 -10.52
N ALA A 38 -6.46 -9.92 -10.06
CA ALA A 38 -7.65 -10.36 -10.78
C ALA A 38 -7.88 -9.56 -12.09
N ILE A 39 -7.55 -8.27 -12.11
CA ILE A 39 -7.70 -7.39 -13.28
C ILE A 39 -6.59 -7.63 -14.31
N TYR A 40 -5.33 -7.70 -13.87
CA TYR A 40 -4.16 -7.90 -14.73
C TYR A 40 -3.99 -9.36 -15.17
N GLY A 41 -4.68 -10.28 -14.51
CA GLY A 41 -4.63 -11.72 -14.75
C GLY A 41 -3.45 -12.41 -14.05
N THR A 42 -3.39 -13.73 -14.14
CA THR A 42 -2.31 -14.52 -13.53
C THR A 42 -1.09 -14.60 -14.44
N TYR A 43 0.09 -14.57 -13.83
CA TYR A 43 1.36 -14.77 -14.55
C TYR A 43 1.46 -16.23 -15.03
N HIS A 44 1.58 -16.42 -16.35
CA HIS A 44 1.76 -17.73 -16.97
C HIS A 44 3.17 -17.85 -17.59
N PRO A 45 4.07 -18.68 -17.05
CA PRO A 45 5.46 -18.74 -17.50
C PRO A 45 5.60 -19.17 -18.97
N GLU A 46 4.74 -20.06 -19.45
CA GLU A 46 4.77 -20.59 -20.82
C GLU A 46 4.50 -19.52 -21.89
N THR A 47 3.60 -18.57 -21.61
CA THR A 47 3.29 -17.47 -22.53
C THR A 47 4.26 -16.32 -22.39
N GLU A 48 4.76 -16.08 -21.18
CA GLU A 48 5.65 -14.95 -20.88
C GLU A 48 7.06 -15.19 -21.43
N ARG A 49 7.56 -16.44 -21.43
CA ARG A 49 8.85 -16.81 -22.05
C ARG A 49 8.90 -16.52 -23.56
N LYS A 50 7.77 -16.55 -24.26
CA LYS A 50 7.68 -16.24 -25.69
C LYS A 50 7.75 -14.73 -25.99
N LYS A 51 7.55 -13.88 -24.99
CA LYS A 51 7.57 -12.41 -25.16
C LYS A 51 9.01 -11.90 -25.22
N SER A 52 9.24 -10.87 -26.06
CA SER A 52 10.49 -10.14 -26.06
C SER A 52 10.71 -9.40 -24.75
N THR A 53 11.97 -9.22 -24.35
CA THR A 53 12.32 -8.50 -23.11
C THR A 53 11.78 -7.07 -23.11
N VAL A 54 11.80 -6.39 -24.25
CA VAL A 54 11.24 -5.02 -24.38
C VAL A 54 9.73 -5.01 -24.12
N ARG A 55 8.98 -5.99 -24.65
CA ARG A 55 7.54 -6.10 -24.39
C ARG A 55 7.26 -6.36 -22.90
N LEU A 56 8.03 -7.23 -22.25
CA LEU A 56 7.92 -7.48 -20.81
C LEU A 56 8.19 -6.21 -19.99
N CYS A 57 9.23 -5.45 -20.33
CA CYS A 57 9.52 -4.16 -19.68
C CYS A 57 8.37 -3.17 -19.85
N ALA A 58 7.82 -3.03 -21.06
CA ALA A 58 6.70 -2.13 -21.32
C ALA A 58 5.44 -2.53 -20.52
N GLU A 59 5.14 -3.83 -20.43
CA GLU A 59 4.03 -4.33 -19.60
C GLU A 59 4.24 -4.01 -18.11
N ILE A 60 5.45 -4.23 -17.58
CA ILE A 60 5.79 -3.90 -16.18
C ILE A 60 5.63 -2.40 -15.91
N LEU A 61 6.17 -1.54 -16.80
CA LEU A 61 6.05 -0.08 -16.66
C LEU A 61 4.59 0.37 -16.71
N GLY A 62 3.79 -0.22 -17.59
CA GLY A 62 2.35 0.05 -17.67
C GLY A 62 1.61 -0.34 -16.39
N ILE A 63 1.90 -1.51 -15.82
CA ILE A 63 1.33 -1.95 -14.54
C ILE A 63 1.73 -0.99 -13.42
N ILE A 64 3.03 -0.66 -13.28
CA ILE A 64 3.51 0.28 -12.25
C ILE A 64 2.82 1.64 -12.37
N TRP A 65 2.64 2.15 -13.59
CA TRP A 65 1.98 3.43 -13.81
C TRP A 65 0.50 3.41 -13.38
N LEU A 66 -0.23 2.36 -13.72
CA LEU A 66 -1.62 2.16 -13.28
C LEU A 66 -1.70 2.00 -11.76
N ASP A 67 -0.77 1.26 -11.17
CA ASP A 67 -0.68 1.05 -9.73
C ASP A 67 -0.42 2.36 -8.97
N LEU A 68 0.42 3.25 -9.52
CA LEU A 68 0.64 4.58 -8.95
C LEU A 68 -0.64 5.43 -8.91
N ILE A 69 -1.43 5.40 -9.99
CA ILE A 69 -2.72 6.10 -10.05
C ILE A 69 -3.69 5.48 -9.02
N LEU A 70 -3.77 4.16 -8.96
CA LEU A 70 -4.64 3.44 -8.03
C LEU A 70 -4.29 3.77 -6.56
N LEU A 71 -3.01 3.67 -6.20
CA LEU A 71 -2.53 3.98 -4.85
C LEU A 71 -2.76 5.44 -4.48
N TYR A 72 -2.61 6.37 -5.43
CA TYR A 72 -2.94 7.78 -5.20
C TYR A 72 -4.42 7.96 -4.87
N VAL A 73 -5.33 7.38 -5.66
CA VAL A 73 -6.77 7.49 -5.41
C VAL A 73 -7.14 6.90 -4.05
N VAL A 74 -6.66 5.68 -3.76
CA VAL A 74 -6.95 4.99 -2.51
C VAL A 74 -6.45 5.77 -1.31
N ARG A 75 -5.24 6.34 -1.39
CA ARG A 75 -4.70 7.17 -0.31
C ARG A 75 -5.65 8.30 0.07
N ASN A 76 -6.17 9.02 -0.92
CA ASN A 76 -7.12 10.11 -0.67
C ASN A 76 -8.43 9.62 -0.05
N VAL A 77 -8.89 8.41 -0.41
CA VAL A 77 -10.09 7.79 0.18
C VAL A 77 -9.84 7.39 1.64
N VAL A 78 -8.67 6.81 1.95
CA VAL A 78 -8.33 6.37 3.30
C VAL A 78 -8.16 7.55 4.26
N GLU A 79 -7.64 8.68 3.78
CA GLU A 79 -7.53 9.93 4.55
C GLU A 79 -8.89 10.49 5.01
N TRP A 80 -10.01 10.02 4.44
CA TRP A 80 -11.36 10.37 4.90
C TRP A 80 -11.95 9.45 5.96
N ILE A 81 -11.30 8.31 6.24
CA ILE A 81 -11.79 7.37 7.24
C ILE A 81 -11.53 7.98 8.63
N PRO A 82 -12.56 8.36 9.39
CA PRO A 82 -12.34 8.90 10.72
C PRO A 82 -11.81 7.81 11.64
N SER A 83 -10.92 8.21 12.54
CA SER A 83 -10.49 7.37 13.64
C SER A 83 -11.57 7.25 14.71
N PRO A 84 -11.69 6.08 15.39
CA PRO A 84 -12.54 5.94 16.57
C PRO A 84 -12.11 6.85 17.74
N PHE A 85 -10.88 7.38 17.70
CA PHE A 85 -10.34 8.31 18.70
C PHE A 85 -10.55 9.78 18.33
N HIS A 86 -11.13 10.08 17.17
CA HIS A 86 -11.39 11.45 16.75
C HIS A 86 -12.30 12.17 17.77
N GLY A 87 -11.90 13.37 18.20
CA GLY A 87 -12.63 14.18 19.19
C GLY A 87 -12.34 13.83 20.66
N PHE A 88 -11.67 12.71 20.98
CA PHE A 88 -11.31 12.39 22.36
C PHE A 88 -10.20 13.32 22.87
N HIS A 89 -10.42 14.01 24.00
CA HIS A 89 -9.43 14.90 24.62
C HIS A 89 -8.88 16.00 23.68
N GLY A 90 -9.68 16.46 22.70
CA GLY A 90 -9.23 17.44 21.70
C GLY A 90 -8.31 16.86 20.62
N TYR A 91 -8.25 15.53 20.51
CA TYR A 91 -7.51 14.84 19.47
C TYR A 91 -8.20 14.97 18.12
N ASP A 92 -7.47 15.48 17.13
CA ASP A 92 -7.92 15.59 15.74
C ASP A 92 -7.08 14.67 14.86
N HIS A 93 -7.68 13.55 14.48
CA HIS A 93 -7.09 12.55 13.59
C HIS A 93 -6.62 13.15 12.25
N PHE A 94 -7.36 14.09 11.67
CA PHE A 94 -7.02 14.68 10.37
C PHE A 94 -5.84 15.65 10.45
N ARG A 95 -5.48 16.10 11.66
CA ARG A 95 -4.29 16.93 11.90
C ARG A 95 -3.02 16.13 12.14
N LEU A 96 -3.08 14.78 12.17
CA LEU A 96 -1.88 13.97 12.20
C LEU A 96 -1.15 14.06 10.85
N LYS A 97 -0.13 14.91 10.79
CA LYS A 97 0.88 14.91 9.71
C LYS A 97 1.61 13.57 9.58
N GLU A 98 1.48 12.69 10.57
CA GLU A 98 2.11 11.37 10.69
C GLU A 98 1.23 10.25 10.09
N LEU A 99 0.33 10.55 9.15
CA LEU A 99 -0.32 9.60 8.25
C LEU A 99 0.70 8.90 7.30
N ASN A 100 1.80 8.40 7.87
CA ASN A 100 2.84 7.58 7.24
C ASN A 100 2.31 6.19 6.81
N GLY A 101 1.02 5.91 7.05
CA GLY A 101 0.37 4.67 6.62
C GLY A 101 0.38 4.47 5.10
N SER A 102 0.57 5.53 4.29
CA SER A 102 0.74 5.39 2.84
C SER A 102 1.96 4.55 2.44
N MET A 103 3.03 4.55 3.26
CA MET A 103 4.19 3.69 3.02
C MET A 103 3.82 2.22 3.26
N VAL A 104 3.07 1.95 4.33
CA VAL A 104 2.56 0.60 4.64
C VAL A 104 1.65 0.10 3.53
N LEU A 105 0.78 0.97 2.99
CA LEU A 105 -0.08 0.65 1.85
C LEU A 105 0.73 0.18 0.65
N GLY A 106 1.70 0.99 0.21
CA GLY A 106 2.52 0.66 -0.97
C GLY A 106 3.35 -0.60 -0.76
N ALA A 107 3.98 -0.74 0.42
CA ALA A 107 4.75 -1.94 0.75
C ALA A 107 3.89 -3.21 0.77
N THR A 108 2.73 -3.15 1.40
CA THR A 108 1.80 -4.29 1.48
C THR A 108 1.24 -4.63 0.10
N TYR A 109 0.82 -3.63 -0.66
CA TYR A 109 0.31 -3.79 -2.01
C TYR A 109 1.33 -4.51 -2.91
N LEU A 110 2.56 -3.98 -3.01
CA LEU A 110 3.61 -4.55 -3.85
C LEU A 110 4.05 -5.95 -3.38
N TYR A 111 4.02 -6.21 -2.07
CA TYR A 111 4.38 -7.52 -1.52
C TYR A 111 3.38 -8.61 -1.93
N PHE A 112 2.08 -8.29 -1.89
CA PHE A 112 1.00 -9.26 -2.17
C PHE A 112 0.56 -9.31 -3.64
N GLN A 113 0.98 -8.38 -4.49
CA GLN A 113 0.67 -8.36 -5.92
C GLN A 113 1.54 -9.35 -6.69
N ASN A 114 1.01 -10.54 -6.94
CA ASN A 114 1.78 -11.65 -7.48
C ASN A 114 2.14 -11.45 -8.95
N ASN A 115 1.25 -10.88 -9.77
CA ASN A 115 1.51 -10.70 -11.20
C ASN A 115 2.77 -9.85 -11.44
N LEU A 116 2.82 -8.67 -10.85
CA LEU A 116 3.93 -7.73 -11.00
C LEU A 116 5.23 -8.33 -10.46
N ARG A 117 5.17 -8.95 -9.27
CA ARG A 117 6.33 -9.60 -8.64
C ARG A 117 6.92 -10.71 -9.52
N SER A 118 6.06 -11.54 -10.12
CA SER A 118 6.50 -12.61 -11.03
C SER A 118 7.12 -12.05 -12.31
N LYS A 119 6.53 -11.02 -12.92
CA LYS A 119 7.10 -10.35 -14.10
C LYS A 119 8.45 -9.70 -13.81
N LEU A 120 8.60 -9.02 -12.67
CA LEU A 120 9.87 -8.44 -12.22
C LEU A 120 10.94 -9.53 -12.00
N SER A 121 10.56 -10.67 -11.41
CA SER A 121 11.46 -11.80 -11.22
C SER A 121 11.94 -12.39 -12.56
N ASP A 122 11.04 -12.54 -13.54
CA ASP A 122 11.38 -13.01 -14.89
C ASP A 122 12.31 -12.02 -15.61
N LEU A 123 11.99 -10.72 -15.56
CA LEU A 123 12.83 -9.68 -16.14
C LEU A 123 14.24 -9.69 -15.53
N ASN A 124 14.37 -9.80 -14.21
CA ASN A 124 15.66 -9.85 -13.53
C ASN A 124 16.49 -11.05 -14.01
N LYS A 125 15.89 -12.24 -14.08
CA LYS A 125 16.57 -13.44 -14.61
C LYS A 125 17.08 -13.23 -16.03
N ARG A 126 16.30 -12.58 -16.91
CA ARG A 126 16.72 -12.30 -18.30
C ARG A 126 17.89 -11.32 -18.40
N MET A 127 18.06 -10.43 -17.43
CA MET A 127 19.17 -9.48 -17.39
C MET A 127 20.45 -10.07 -16.78
N THR A 128 20.33 -11.00 -15.82
CA THR A 128 21.48 -11.65 -15.18
C THR A 128 22.09 -12.78 -16.02
N PHE A 129 21.30 -13.47 -16.84
CA PHE A 129 21.75 -14.58 -17.70
C PHE A 129 22.07 -14.16 -19.15
N ARG A 130 22.35 -12.88 -19.37
CA ARG A 130 22.97 -12.34 -20.59
C ARG A 130 24.41 -11.96 -20.27
#